data_AF-A0A3B9UQM3-F1
#
_entry.id   AF-A0A3B9UQM3-F1
#
_cell.length_a   1.000
_cell.length_b   1.000
_cell.length_c   1.000
_cell.angle_alpha   90.00
_cell.angle_beta   90.00
_cell.angle_gamma   90.00
#
_symmetry.space_group_name_H-M   'P 1'
#
loop_
_entity.id
_entity.type
_entity.pdbx_description
1 polymer ?
#
loop_
_entity_poly.entity_id
_entity_poly.type
_entity_poly.pdbx_seq_one_letter_code
_entity_poly.pdbx_strand_id
1 'polypeptide(L)'
;SASFHRNNAEFFLWRQLMWAGLGTFSMIITMNVDYHKYKRHTGKLMILTIIALLLEFLFTPVNGAQRWIKLGPASFQPSEIAKYTVVLFTAMSVERKGEKIKSFTKGVLPYLLISGFYAGLVIAEKNLSIARVIMIVTVGMLFVAGTKLKFIGGLVGGLVALVGLAIKIEPYRMRRITGFLDPWSDAQDTGYQMIQSLLALGSGGLTGVGIGQSRQKCFYIPEPHNDFIFAVIGEELGFIGCMLIITLFIIFLWRGLRAAVQAKDVYGSLLATGITAVVIVQALINIAVVTVSMPTTGVPLPFISYGGSSLVINMMAMGILLNITRQNAYNGN
;
A
#
# COMPACT_ATOMS: atom_id res chain seq x y z
N SER A 1 -14.78 -28.19 18.46
CA SER A 1 -14.74 -26.74 18.18
C SER A 1 -13.32 -26.17 18.00
N ALA A 2 -12.25 -26.76 18.56
CA ALA A 2 -10.86 -26.38 18.22
C ALA A 2 -10.30 -27.07 16.94
N SER A 3 -10.74 -28.30 16.65
CA SER A 3 -10.34 -29.07 15.46
C SER A 3 -10.82 -28.45 14.13
N PHE A 4 -11.99 -27.82 14.11
CA PHE A 4 -12.53 -27.13 12.92
C PHE A 4 -11.73 -25.86 12.58
N HIS A 5 -11.17 -25.17 13.58
CA HIS A 5 -10.32 -24.00 13.38
C HIS A 5 -8.88 -24.37 13.00
N ARG A 6 -8.35 -25.51 13.48
CA ARG A 6 -7.03 -26.04 13.04
C ARG A 6 -6.99 -26.35 11.55
N ASN A 7 -8.01 -27.03 11.02
CA ASN A 7 -8.09 -27.33 9.58
C ASN A 7 -8.10 -26.07 8.70
N ASN A 8 -8.75 -24.99 9.16
CA ASN A 8 -8.77 -23.72 8.43
C ASN A 8 -7.44 -22.96 8.57
N ALA A 9 -6.81 -22.94 9.75
CA ALA A 9 -5.52 -22.29 9.97
C ALA A 9 -4.40 -22.93 9.13
N GLU A 10 -4.36 -24.27 9.07
CA GLU A 10 -3.43 -25.01 8.21
C GLU A 10 -3.66 -24.69 6.73
N PHE A 11 -4.92 -24.62 6.30
CA PHE A 11 -5.27 -24.24 4.93
C PHE A 11 -4.79 -22.83 4.54
N PHE A 12 -5.02 -21.82 5.38
CA PHE A 12 -4.55 -20.45 5.14
C PHE A 12 -3.03 -20.35 5.16
N LEU A 13 -2.37 -21.07 6.07
CA LEU A 13 -0.92 -21.12 6.16
C LEU A 13 -0.30 -21.75 4.91
N TRP A 14 -0.80 -22.89 4.44
CA TRP A 14 -0.34 -23.53 3.22
C TRP A 14 -0.49 -22.61 2.00
N ARG A 15 -1.64 -21.94 1.89
CA ARG A 15 -1.89 -21.00 0.79
C ARG A 15 -0.94 -19.80 0.85
N GLN A 16 -0.70 -19.24 2.04
CA GLN A 16 0.26 -18.14 2.22
C GLN A 16 1.69 -18.58 1.85
N LEU A 17 2.10 -19.80 2.24
CA LEU A 17 3.41 -20.36 1.86
C LEU A 17 3.54 -20.56 0.34
N MET A 18 2.48 -21.04 -0.33
CA MET A 18 2.47 -21.13 -1.80
C MET A 18 2.62 -19.76 -2.46
N TRP A 19 1.91 -18.74 -1.97
CA TRP A 19 2.04 -17.37 -2.46
C TRP A 19 3.41 -16.76 -2.16
N ALA A 20 3.99 -17.06 -1.01
CA ALA A 20 5.35 -16.64 -0.66
C ALA A 20 6.39 -17.30 -1.57
N GLY A 21 6.23 -18.60 -1.88
CA GLY A 21 7.06 -19.31 -2.84
C GLY A 21 6.97 -18.72 -4.25
N LEU A 22 5.75 -18.50 -4.75
CA LEU A 22 5.51 -17.85 -6.04
C LEU A 22 6.04 -16.41 -6.08
N GLY A 23 5.87 -15.66 -4.99
CA GLY A 23 6.38 -14.31 -4.82
C GLY A 23 7.90 -14.27 -4.85
N THR A 24 8.56 -15.17 -4.13
CA THR A 24 10.03 -15.31 -4.12
C THR A 24 10.55 -15.67 -5.51
N PHE A 25 9.91 -16.62 -6.20
CA PHE A 25 10.25 -16.94 -7.59
C PHE A 25 10.11 -15.73 -8.52
N SER A 26 9.01 -14.99 -8.41
CA SER A 26 8.77 -13.77 -9.20
C SER A 26 9.77 -12.66 -8.87
N MET A 27 10.17 -12.53 -7.61
CA MET A 27 11.22 -11.62 -7.15
C MET A 27 12.57 -11.96 -7.78
N ILE A 28 12.96 -13.25 -7.81
CA ILE A 28 14.21 -13.68 -8.42
C ILE A 28 14.21 -13.38 -9.92
N ILE A 29 13.10 -13.60 -10.63
CA ILE A 29 12.99 -13.26 -12.05
C ILE A 29 13.18 -11.76 -12.26
N THR A 30 12.40 -10.94 -11.55
CA THR A 30 12.44 -9.47 -11.69
C THR A 30 13.78 -8.88 -11.24
N MET A 31 14.45 -9.49 -10.26
CA MET A 31 15.82 -9.16 -9.85
C MET A 31 16.85 -9.42 -10.95
N ASN A 32 16.58 -10.36 -11.86
CA ASN A 32 17.50 -10.70 -12.96
C ASN A 32 17.20 -9.98 -14.27
N VAL A 33 16.04 -9.36 -14.41
CA VAL A 33 15.68 -8.56 -15.59
C VAL A 33 16.15 -7.12 -15.40
N ASP A 34 16.91 -6.62 -16.35
CA ASP A 34 17.36 -5.22 -16.34
C ASP A 34 16.18 -4.25 -16.24
N TYR A 35 16.21 -3.37 -15.23
CA TYR A 35 15.13 -2.44 -14.96
C TYR A 35 14.83 -1.47 -16.11
N HIS A 36 15.82 -1.18 -16.98
CA HIS A 36 15.61 -0.38 -18.18
C HIS A 36 14.63 -1.02 -19.17
N LYS A 37 14.46 -2.35 -19.15
CA LYS A 37 13.46 -3.03 -19.99
C LYS A 37 12.05 -2.66 -19.57
N TYR A 38 11.78 -2.44 -18.28
CA TYR A 38 10.46 -2.01 -17.81
C TYR A 38 10.09 -0.63 -18.36
N LYS A 39 11.06 0.28 -18.49
CA LYS A 39 10.89 1.60 -19.11
C LYS A 39 10.32 1.49 -20.53
N ARG A 40 10.85 0.58 -21.37
CA ARG A 40 10.36 0.35 -22.74
C ARG A 40 8.94 -0.21 -22.77
N HIS A 41 8.57 -1.03 -21.79
CA HIS A 41 7.26 -1.70 -21.74
C HIS A 41 6.20 -0.93 -20.93
N THR A 42 6.57 0.19 -20.30
CA THR A 42 5.68 0.95 -19.41
C THR A 42 4.37 1.35 -20.10
N GLY A 43 4.41 1.81 -21.36
CA GLY A 43 3.19 2.15 -22.11
C GLY A 43 2.26 0.96 -22.32
N LYS A 44 2.80 -0.24 -22.60
CA LYS A 44 2.00 -1.48 -22.73
C LYS A 44 1.42 -1.90 -21.37
N LEU A 45 2.21 -1.80 -20.31
CA LEU A 45 1.77 -2.11 -18.94
C LEU A 45 0.64 -1.19 -18.48
N MET A 46 0.69 0.09 -18.85
CA MET A 46 -0.40 1.04 -18.58
C MET A 46 -1.72 0.57 -19.21
N ILE A 47 -1.71 0.27 -20.51
CA ILE A 47 -2.91 -0.19 -21.21
C ILE A 47 -3.43 -1.49 -20.61
N LEU A 48 -2.54 -2.45 -20.36
CA LEU A 48 -2.91 -3.73 -19.76
C LEU A 48 -3.50 -3.56 -18.36
N THR A 49 -2.95 -2.64 -17.55
CA THR A 49 -3.47 -2.34 -16.21
C THR A 49 -4.87 -1.74 -16.29
N ILE A 50 -5.12 -0.83 -17.25
CA ILE A 50 -6.46 -0.25 -17.46
C ILE A 50 -7.45 -1.36 -17.85
N ILE A 51 -7.07 -2.23 -18.78
CA ILE A 51 -7.91 -3.37 -19.17
C ILE A 51 -8.22 -4.26 -17.96
N ALA A 52 -7.22 -4.56 -17.13
CA ALA A 52 -7.41 -5.36 -15.92
C ALA A 52 -8.35 -4.70 -14.90
N LEU A 53 -8.20 -3.39 -14.66
CA LEU A 53 -9.10 -2.59 -13.80
C LEU A 53 -10.52 -2.53 -14.35
N LEU A 54 -10.72 -2.54 -15.67
CA LEU A 54 -12.06 -2.59 -16.25
C LEU A 54 -12.66 -4.00 -16.21
N LEU A 55 -11.83 -5.04 -16.36
CA LEU A 55 -12.27 -6.44 -16.43
C LEU A 55 -12.82 -6.94 -15.09
N GLU A 56 -12.19 -6.58 -13.98
CA GLU A 56 -12.87 -5.91 -12.88
C GLU A 56 -14.38 -6.13 -12.67
N PHE A 57 -15.11 -5.20 -13.27
CA PHE A 57 -16.53 -4.97 -13.11
C PHE A 57 -17.40 -6.08 -13.69
N LEU A 58 -16.80 -7.03 -14.42
CA LEU A 58 -17.49 -8.23 -14.93
C LEU A 58 -17.67 -9.30 -13.85
N PHE A 59 -16.93 -9.22 -12.74
CA PHE A 59 -16.99 -10.19 -11.66
C PHE A 59 -17.94 -9.79 -10.54
N THR A 60 -18.43 -10.78 -9.79
CA THR A 60 -19.36 -10.54 -8.68
C THR A 60 -18.67 -9.80 -7.52
N PRO A 61 -19.32 -8.76 -6.95
CA PRO A 61 -18.78 -8.05 -5.80
C PRO A 61 -18.58 -9.00 -4.61
N VAL A 62 -17.44 -8.87 -3.93
CA VAL A 62 -17.17 -9.52 -2.63
C VAL A 62 -17.26 -8.44 -1.57
N ASN A 63 -18.10 -8.62 -0.54
CA ASN A 63 -18.35 -7.62 0.50
C ASN A 63 -18.75 -6.23 -0.06
N GLY A 64 -19.54 -6.23 -1.15
CA GLY A 64 -20.04 -5.00 -1.78
C GLY A 64 -19.02 -4.23 -2.64
N ALA A 65 -17.81 -4.77 -2.83
CA ALA A 65 -16.76 -4.20 -3.68
C ALA A 65 -16.33 -5.20 -4.78
N GLN A 66 -16.29 -4.75 -6.03
CA GLN A 66 -15.67 -5.47 -7.14
C GLN A 66 -14.20 -5.07 -7.11
N ARG A 67 -13.30 -5.98 -6.71
CA ARG A 67 -11.85 -5.70 -6.57
C ARG A 67 -10.96 -6.86 -7.01
N TRP A 68 -11.59 -7.96 -7.45
CA TRP A 68 -10.95 -9.26 -7.55
C TRP A 68 -11.36 -9.95 -8.83
N ILE A 69 -10.37 -10.26 -9.65
CA ILE A 69 -10.51 -11.19 -10.77
C ILE A 69 -10.29 -12.59 -10.22
N LYS A 70 -11.31 -13.45 -10.33
CA LYS A 70 -11.22 -14.85 -9.92
C LYS A 70 -10.59 -15.67 -11.05
N LEU A 71 -9.43 -16.25 -10.80
CA LEU A 71 -8.68 -17.14 -11.69
C LEU A 71 -8.67 -18.55 -11.09
N GLY A 72 -9.84 -19.20 -11.05
CA GLY A 72 -10.01 -20.50 -10.40
C GLY A 72 -9.73 -20.44 -8.89
N PRO A 73 -8.73 -21.17 -8.34
CA PRO A 73 -8.39 -21.14 -6.91
C PRO A 73 -7.65 -19.86 -6.47
N ALA A 74 -7.16 -19.07 -7.42
CA ALA A 74 -6.47 -17.81 -7.19
C ALA A 74 -7.39 -16.61 -7.39
N SER A 75 -7.13 -15.55 -6.64
CA SER A 75 -7.75 -14.24 -6.85
C SER A 75 -6.67 -13.21 -7.09
N PHE A 76 -6.87 -12.37 -8.10
CA PHE A 76 -5.92 -11.34 -8.50
C PHE A 76 -6.58 -9.97 -8.34
N GLN A 77 -5.83 -9.01 -7.82
CA GLN A 77 -6.31 -7.65 -7.58
C GLN A 77 -5.56 -6.67 -8.50
N PRO A 78 -6.16 -6.24 -9.62
CA PRO A 78 -5.59 -5.27 -10.55
C PRO A 78 -5.05 -4.00 -9.91
N SER A 79 -5.73 -3.47 -8.89
CA SER A 79 -5.32 -2.25 -8.18
C SER A 79 -3.93 -2.35 -7.54
N GLU A 80 -3.49 -3.57 -7.18
CA GLU A 80 -2.14 -3.81 -6.64
C GLU A 80 -1.05 -3.62 -7.70
N ILE A 81 -1.34 -3.90 -8.98
CA ILE A 81 -0.42 -3.59 -10.09
C ILE A 81 -0.48 -2.09 -10.41
N ALA A 82 -1.66 -1.48 -10.37
CA ALA A 82 -1.87 -0.09 -10.76
C ALA A 82 -0.93 0.89 -10.05
N LYS A 83 -0.70 0.73 -8.75
CA LYS A 83 0.23 1.57 -7.98
C LYS A 83 1.66 1.53 -8.53
N TYR A 84 2.16 0.35 -8.90
CA TYR A 84 3.50 0.21 -9.48
C TYR A 84 3.56 0.63 -10.95
N THR A 85 2.48 0.45 -11.72
CA THR A 85 2.36 0.97 -13.09
C THR A 85 2.46 2.49 -13.11
N VAL A 86 1.80 3.19 -12.17
CA VAL A 86 1.90 4.65 -12.04
C VAL A 86 3.32 5.08 -11.64
N VAL A 87 3.99 4.32 -10.77
CA VAL A 87 5.40 4.57 -10.42
C VAL A 87 6.31 4.45 -11.64
N LEU A 88 6.18 3.37 -12.42
CA LEU A 88 6.95 3.15 -13.66
C LEU A 88 6.74 4.28 -14.66
N PHE A 89 5.48 4.66 -14.88
CA PHE A 89 5.13 5.79 -15.74
C PHE A 89 5.75 7.11 -15.26
N THR A 90 5.60 7.40 -13.97
CA THR A 90 6.10 8.65 -13.38
C THR A 90 7.61 8.72 -13.50
N ALA A 91 8.34 7.67 -13.11
CA ALA A 91 9.80 7.61 -13.26
C ALA A 91 10.24 7.80 -14.73
N MET A 92 9.64 7.07 -15.68
CA MET A 92 9.98 7.17 -17.10
C MET A 92 9.71 8.57 -17.66
N SER A 93 8.57 9.16 -17.32
CA SER A 93 8.12 10.42 -17.89
C SER A 93 8.84 11.62 -17.28
N VAL A 94 9.12 11.60 -15.98
CA VAL A 94 9.90 12.65 -15.29
C VAL A 94 11.32 12.72 -15.83
N GLU A 95 11.99 11.58 -15.98
CA GLU A 95 13.34 11.49 -16.53
C GLU A 95 13.45 12.19 -17.90
N ARG A 96 12.46 12.00 -18.79
CA ARG A 96 12.43 12.63 -20.12
C ARG A 96 12.19 14.13 -20.11
N LYS A 97 11.57 14.67 -19.06
CA LYS A 97 11.16 16.09 -19.02
C LYS A 97 12.24 17.03 -18.49
N GLY A 98 13.19 16.53 -17.70
CA GLY A 98 14.26 17.34 -17.10
C GLY A 98 13.70 18.58 -16.38
N GLU A 99 14.21 19.77 -16.69
CA GLU A 99 13.84 21.02 -16.02
C GLU A 99 12.36 21.42 -16.15
N LYS A 100 11.63 20.88 -17.14
CA LYS A 100 10.21 21.17 -17.33
C LYS A 100 9.35 20.71 -16.14
N ILE A 101 9.90 19.88 -15.25
CA ILE A 101 9.24 19.47 -13.99
C ILE A 101 8.95 20.64 -13.05
N LYS A 102 9.71 21.75 -13.17
CA LYS A 102 9.54 22.96 -12.35
C LYS A 102 8.33 23.82 -12.75
N SER A 103 7.59 23.44 -13.80
CA SER A 103 6.36 24.11 -14.25
C SER A 103 5.12 23.34 -13.79
N PHE A 104 4.07 24.03 -13.36
CA PHE A 104 2.83 23.37 -12.94
C PHE A 104 2.15 22.62 -14.10
N THR A 105 1.96 23.29 -15.23
CA THR A 105 1.21 22.75 -16.37
C THR A 105 1.95 21.62 -17.09
N LYS A 106 3.28 21.72 -17.18
CA LYS A 106 4.11 20.72 -17.88
C LYS A 106 4.70 19.67 -16.93
N GLY A 107 4.90 20.02 -15.67
CA GLY A 107 5.65 19.23 -14.69
C GLY A 107 4.81 18.61 -13.57
N VAL A 108 3.64 19.14 -13.24
CA VAL A 108 2.80 18.64 -12.13
C VAL A 108 1.49 18.07 -12.65
N LEU A 109 0.73 18.90 -13.37
CA LEU A 109 -0.62 18.59 -13.84
C LEU A 109 -0.73 17.29 -14.64
N PRO A 110 0.17 16.95 -15.59
CA PRO A 110 0.03 15.71 -16.37
C PRO A 110 0.15 14.45 -15.51
N TYR A 111 0.98 14.48 -14.48
CA TYR A 111 1.17 13.33 -13.58
C TYR A 111 0.00 13.18 -12.62
N LEU A 112 -0.59 14.30 -12.17
CA LEU A 112 -1.82 14.28 -11.39
C LEU A 112 -3.01 13.80 -12.21
N LEU A 113 -3.12 14.20 -13.48
CA LEU A 113 -4.21 13.74 -14.35
C LEU A 113 -4.12 12.24 -14.60
N ILE A 114 -2.93 11.73 -14.93
CA ILE A 114 -2.75 10.31 -15.19
C ILE A 114 -2.91 9.50 -13.89
N SER A 115 -2.25 9.90 -12.80
CA SER A 115 -2.41 9.20 -11.51
C SER A 115 -3.84 9.29 -10.99
N GLY A 116 -4.49 10.44 -11.17
CA GLY A 116 -5.88 10.69 -10.83
C GLY A 116 -6.85 9.86 -11.66
N PHE A 117 -6.54 9.60 -12.93
CA PHE A 117 -7.30 8.66 -13.76
C PHE A 117 -7.23 7.24 -13.20
N TYR A 118 -6.04 6.71 -12.90
CA TYR A 118 -5.90 5.39 -12.27
C TYR A 118 -6.55 5.35 -10.89
N ALA A 119 -6.36 6.37 -10.06
CA ALA A 119 -6.99 6.48 -8.75
C ALA A 119 -8.53 6.54 -8.88
N GLY A 120 -9.06 7.22 -9.90
CA GLY A 120 -10.48 7.31 -10.19
C GLY A 120 -11.09 5.96 -10.58
N LEU A 121 -10.40 5.18 -11.42
CA LEU A 121 -10.80 3.81 -11.72
C LEU A 121 -10.84 2.96 -10.45
N VAL A 122 -9.77 3.01 -9.64
CA VAL A 122 -9.67 2.27 -8.37
C VAL A 122 -10.74 2.72 -7.34
N ILE A 123 -11.16 3.99 -7.37
CA ILE A 123 -12.29 4.48 -6.56
C ILE A 123 -13.62 3.91 -7.03
N ALA A 124 -13.83 3.73 -8.34
CA ALA A 124 -15.06 3.14 -8.87
C ALA A 124 -15.27 1.69 -8.40
N GLU A 125 -14.18 0.96 -8.18
CA GLU A 125 -14.14 -0.37 -7.53
C GLU A 125 -14.22 -0.30 -5.98
N LYS A 126 -14.55 0.89 -5.46
CA LYS A 126 -14.68 1.24 -4.04
C LYS A 126 -13.40 1.06 -3.23
N ASN A 127 -12.22 1.11 -3.85
CA ASN A 127 -10.93 0.95 -3.16
C ASN A 127 -10.24 2.29 -2.91
N LEU A 128 -10.79 3.08 -1.98
CA LEU A 128 -10.26 4.41 -1.66
C LEU A 128 -8.83 4.38 -1.10
N SER A 129 -8.38 3.24 -0.59
CA SER A 129 -7.09 3.05 0.06
C SER A 129 -5.94 3.01 -0.94
N ILE A 130 -6.04 2.16 -1.96
CA ILE A 130 -5.04 2.10 -3.01
C ILE A 130 -5.01 3.40 -3.82
N ALA A 131 -6.17 4.02 -4.07
CA ALA A 131 -6.25 5.33 -4.70
C ALA A 131 -5.46 6.42 -3.94
N ARG A 132 -5.57 6.45 -2.60
CA ARG A 132 -4.79 7.37 -1.75
C ARG A 132 -3.29 7.09 -1.84
N VAL A 133 -2.89 5.83 -1.79
CA VAL A 133 -1.48 5.43 -1.94
C VAL A 133 -0.92 5.91 -3.29
N ILE A 134 -1.65 5.67 -4.39
CA ILE A 134 -1.27 6.15 -5.73
C ILE A 134 -0.99 7.65 -5.71
N MET A 135 -1.93 8.45 -5.18
CA MET A 135 -1.80 9.91 -5.18
C MET A 135 -0.67 10.41 -4.28
N ILE A 136 -0.53 9.88 -3.07
CA ILE A 136 0.55 10.26 -2.13
C ILE A 136 1.91 9.93 -2.74
N VAL A 137 2.07 8.74 -3.31
CA VAL A 137 3.32 8.31 -3.95
C VAL A 137 3.64 9.18 -5.16
N THR A 138 2.66 9.50 -6.02
CA THR A 138 2.88 10.40 -7.16
C THR A 138 3.38 11.77 -6.70
N VAL A 139 2.75 12.36 -5.69
CA VAL A 139 3.20 13.66 -5.14
C VAL A 139 4.60 13.55 -4.52
N GLY A 140 4.88 12.46 -3.79
CA GLY A 140 6.21 12.18 -3.23
C GLY A 140 7.30 12.05 -4.31
N MET A 141 7.02 11.35 -5.41
CA MET A 141 7.95 11.24 -6.54
C MET A 141 8.17 12.59 -7.23
N LEU A 142 7.12 13.39 -7.41
CA LEU A 142 7.25 14.75 -7.98
C LEU A 142 8.06 15.67 -7.07
N PHE A 143 7.93 15.53 -5.75
CA PHE A 143 8.76 16.24 -4.78
C PHE A 143 10.24 15.88 -4.93
N VAL A 144 10.55 14.58 -4.95
CA VAL A 144 11.94 14.09 -5.15
C VAL A 144 12.50 14.51 -6.51
N ALA A 145 11.66 14.58 -7.54
CA ALA A 145 12.04 15.07 -8.86
C ALA A 145 12.35 16.58 -8.93
N GLY A 146 12.21 17.34 -7.83
CA GLY A 146 12.54 18.76 -7.78
C GLY A 146 11.41 19.71 -8.18
N THR A 147 10.15 19.29 -8.02
CA THR A 147 9.00 20.18 -8.19
C THR A 147 9.03 21.30 -7.15
N LYS A 148 8.62 22.52 -7.53
CA LYS A 148 8.56 23.67 -6.61
C LYS A 148 7.61 23.39 -5.44
N LEU A 149 8.09 23.57 -4.20
CA LEU A 149 7.32 23.36 -2.97
C LEU A 149 5.96 24.07 -2.97
N LYS A 150 5.86 25.26 -3.57
CA LYS A 150 4.59 26.00 -3.69
C LYS A 150 3.47 25.22 -4.40
N PHE A 151 3.80 24.39 -5.39
CA PHE A 151 2.80 23.59 -6.08
C PHE A 151 2.34 22.42 -5.22
N ILE A 152 3.26 21.80 -4.48
CA ILE A 152 2.93 20.73 -3.53
C ILE A 152 2.08 21.29 -2.40
N GLY A 153 2.48 22.42 -1.79
CA GLY A 153 1.70 23.11 -0.77
C GLY A 153 0.31 23.51 -1.27
N GLY A 154 0.20 24.00 -2.52
CA GLY A 154 -1.08 24.29 -3.15
C GLY A 154 -1.98 23.06 -3.34
N LEU A 155 -1.40 21.91 -3.73
CA LEU A 155 -2.15 20.66 -3.86
C LEU A 155 -2.64 20.12 -2.51
N VAL A 156 -1.77 20.11 -1.51
CA VAL A 156 -2.11 19.68 -0.15
C VAL A 156 -3.16 20.60 0.44
N GLY A 157 -2.97 21.92 0.35
CA GLY A 157 -3.94 22.91 0.82
C GLY A 157 -5.29 22.80 0.09
N GLY A 158 -5.28 22.61 -1.23
CA GLY A 158 -6.48 22.41 -2.03
C GLY A 158 -7.23 21.13 -1.65
N LEU A 159 -6.51 20.03 -1.41
CA LEU A 159 -7.10 18.77 -0.97
C LEU A 159 -7.73 18.91 0.42
N VAL A 160 -7.04 19.54 1.37
CA VAL A 160 -7.57 19.80 2.73
C VAL A 160 -8.83 20.66 2.65
N ALA A 161 -8.84 21.70 1.82
CA ALA A 161 -10.01 22.55 1.63
C ALA A 161 -11.20 21.78 1.01
N LEU A 162 -10.96 20.98 -0.02
CA LEU A 162 -11.97 20.12 -0.65
C LEU A 162 -12.55 19.10 0.32
N VAL A 163 -11.70 18.44 1.10
CA VAL A 163 -12.13 17.50 2.15
C VAL A 163 -12.96 18.22 3.21
N GLY A 164 -12.51 19.38 3.69
CA GLY A 164 -13.26 20.21 4.64
C GLY A 164 -14.64 20.61 4.13
N LEU A 165 -14.77 21.00 2.86
CA LEU A 165 -16.05 21.28 2.22
C LEU A 165 -16.92 20.02 2.10
N ALA A 166 -16.33 18.92 1.62
CA ALA A 166 -17.00 17.64 1.45
C ALA A 166 -17.55 17.05 2.76
N ILE A 167 -16.88 17.33 3.89
CA ILE A 167 -17.32 16.95 5.24
C ILE A 167 -18.54 17.78 5.66
N LYS A 168 -18.54 19.09 5.38
CA LYS A 168 -19.67 19.97 5.73
C LYS A 168 -20.95 19.61 4.99
N ILE A 169 -20.83 19.11 3.76
CA ILE A 169 -21.98 18.85 2.88
C ILE A 169 -22.67 17.53 3.23
N GLU A 170 -21.94 16.50 3.66
CA GLU A 170 -22.47 15.13 3.78
C GLU A 170 -22.54 14.65 5.24
N PRO A 171 -23.75 14.45 5.83
CA PRO A 171 -23.91 14.01 7.23
C PRO A 171 -23.22 12.67 7.55
N TYR A 172 -23.13 11.76 6.57
CA TYR A 172 -22.42 10.49 6.71
C TYR A 172 -20.91 10.66 6.91
N ARG A 173 -20.30 11.60 6.19
CA ARG A 173 -18.85 11.89 6.30
C ARG A 173 -18.52 12.54 7.63
N MET A 174 -19.42 13.40 8.12
CA MET A 174 -19.30 13.98 9.46
C MET A 174 -19.34 12.89 10.53
N ARG A 175 -20.28 11.93 10.46
CA ARG A 175 -20.36 10.81 11.41
C ARG A 175 -19.09 9.97 11.50
N ARG A 176 -18.41 9.73 10.37
CA ARG A 176 -17.12 9.03 10.38
C ARG A 176 -16.01 9.81 11.11
N ILE A 177 -16.04 11.13 11.06
CA ILE A 177 -15.04 11.96 11.73
C ILE A 177 -15.36 12.09 13.21
N THR A 178 -16.63 12.32 13.57
CA THR A 178 -17.04 12.36 14.97
C THR A 178 -16.83 11.01 15.64
N GLY A 179 -17.12 9.90 14.95
CA GLY A 179 -16.82 8.54 15.43
C GLY A 179 -15.32 8.20 15.44
N PHE A 180 -14.47 8.94 14.73
CA PHE A 180 -13.01 8.82 14.89
C PHE A 180 -12.49 9.66 16.08
N LEU A 181 -13.05 10.85 16.28
CA LEU A 181 -12.68 11.74 17.39
C LEU A 181 -13.17 11.22 18.74
N ASP A 182 -14.37 10.64 18.77
CA ASP A 182 -14.95 9.96 19.91
C ASP A 182 -15.49 8.58 19.48
N PRO A 183 -14.61 7.58 19.35
CA PRO A 183 -15.02 6.23 18.97
C PRO A 183 -15.88 5.54 20.03
N TRP A 184 -15.86 6.02 21.27
CA TRP A 184 -16.65 5.47 22.37
C TRP A 184 -18.12 5.91 22.32
N SER A 185 -18.42 7.04 21.67
CA SER A 185 -19.80 7.52 21.47
C SER A 185 -20.69 6.55 20.69
N ASP A 186 -20.10 5.76 19.79
CA ASP A 186 -20.77 4.73 19.00
C ASP A 186 -19.89 3.47 18.91
N ALA A 187 -19.73 2.83 20.06
CA ALA A 187 -18.81 1.71 20.25
C ALA A 187 -19.23 0.42 19.50
N GLN A 188 -20.48 0.34 19.01
CA GLN A 188 -21.03 -0.88 18.37
C GLN A 188 -21.03 -0.82 16.85
N ASP A 189 -20.96 0.36 16.24
CA ASP A 189 -20.97 0.51 14.78
C ASP A 189 -19.70 1.23 14.30
N THR A 190 -19.69 2.56 14.26
CA THR A 190 -18.61 3.31 13.62
C THR A 190 -17.29 3.27 14.38
N GLY A 191 -17.32 3.21 15.71
CA GLY A 191 -16.16 3.14 16.58
C GLY A 191 -15.63 1.73 16.82
N TYR A 192 -16.41 0.70 16.49
CA TYR A 192 -16.15 -0.68 16.90
C TYR A 192 -14.76 -1.18 16.49
N GLN A 193 -14.40 -1.05 15.21
CA GLN A 193 -13.10 -1.52 14.70
C GLN A 193 -11.91 -0.80 15.36
N MET A 194 -12.05 0.51 15.64
CA MET A 194 -11.01 1.32 16.27
C MET A 194 -10.85 1.01 17.76
N ILE A 195 -11.96 0.79 18.47
CA ILE A 195 -11.91 0.38 19.87
C ILE A 195 -11.27 -0.99 20.00
N GLN A 196 -11.68 -1.96 19.17
CA GLN A 196 -11.09 -3.30 19.21
C GLN A 196 -9.59 -3.28 18.89
N SER A 197 -9.15 -2.46 17.92
CA SER A 197 -7.72 -2.31 17.66
C SER A 197 -6.96 -1.72 18.86
N LEU A 198 -7.51 -0.71 19.54
CA LEU A 198 -6.91 -0.14 20.76
C LEU A 198 -6.89 -1.14 21.91
N LEU A 199 -7.97 -1.89 22.11
CA LEU A 199 -8.04 -2.92 23.16
C LEU A 199 -7.04 -4.05 22.93
N ALA A 200 -6.86 -4.48 21.67
CA ALA A 200 -5.84 -5.47 21.30
C ALA A 200 -4.42 -4.97 21.56
N LEU A 201 -4.11 -3.72 21.18
CA LEU A 201 -2.82 -3.11 21.48
C LEU A 201 -2.59 -2.97 22.99
N GLY A 202 -3.63 -2.59 23.74
CA GLY A 202 -3.57 -2.40 25.19
C GLY A 202 -3.40 -3.72 25.96
N SER A 203 -4.04 -4.81 25.52
CA SER A 203 -3.97 -6.11 26.19
C SER A 203 -2.62 -6.81 26.03
N GLY A 204 -1.86 -6.49 24.98
CA GLY A 204 -0.55 -7.08 24.73
C GLY A 204 0.55 -6.70 25.73
N GLY A 205 0.43 -5.57 26.43
CA GLY A 205 1.48 -5.10 27.34
C GLY A 205 2.86 -4.99 26.65
N LEU A 206 3.95 -5.28 27.37
CA LEU A 206 5.30 -5.17 26.82
C LEU A 206 5.70 -6.36 25.93
N THR A 207 5.37 -7.58 26.32
CA THR A 207 5.85 -8.84 25.71
C THR A 207 4.78 -9.63 24.95
N GLY A 208 3.53 -9.19 24.99
CA GLY A 208 2.42 -9.88 24.37
C GLY A 208 1.82 -10.96 25.24
N VAL A 209 0.65 -11.46 24.81
CA VAL A 209 -0.05 -12.58 25.43
C VAL A 209 0.41 -13.95 24.91
N GLY A 210 1.26 -13.97 23.88
CA GLY A 210 1.79 -15.18 23.23
C GLY A 210 1.20 -15.42 21.83
N ILE A 211 2.03 -16.00 20.95
CA ILE A 211 1.68 -16.27 19.54
C ILE A 211 0.46 -17.19 19.46
N GLY A 212 -0.53 -16.80 18.66
CA GLY A 212 -1.76 -17.57 18.48
C GLY A 212 -2.73 -17.56 19.67
N GLN A 213 -2.44 -16.81 20.73
CA GLN A 213 -3.31 -16.63 21.90
C GLN A 213 -4.14 -15.33 21.84
N SER A 214 -4.14 -14.61 20.71
CA SER A 214 -4.93 -13.40 20.52
C SER A 214 -6.43 -13.69 20.63
N ARG A 215 -7.08 -13.05 21.61
CA ARG A 215 -8.52 -13.20 21.86
C ARG A 215 -9.32 -12.27 20.96
N GLN A 216 -8.77 -11.10 20.62
CA GLN A 216 -9.40 -10.12 19.72
C GLN A 216 -9.51 -10.62 18.29
N LYS A 217 -8.48 -11.34 17.79
CA LYS A 217 -8.45 -11.98 16.46
C LYS A 217 -9.55 -13.00 16.26
N CYS A 218 -9.91 -13.75 17.30
CA CYS A 218 -10.85 -14.87 17.19
C CYS A 218 -12.33 -14.46 17.29
N PHE A 219 -12.63 -13.29 17.90
CA PHE A 219 -14.01 -12.97 18.28
C PHE A 219 -14.47 -11.54 17.97
N TYR A 220 -13.57 -10.56 17.79
CA TYR A 220 -13.97 -9.15 17.87
C TYR A 220 -13.54 -8.26 16.70
N ILE A 221 -12.39 -8.49 16.03
CA ILE A 221 -11.96 -7.64 14.90
C ILE A 221 -12.44 -8.23 13.57
N PRO A 222 -13.21 -7.50 12.73
CA PRO A 222 -13.51 -7.91 11.36
C PRO A 222 -12.25 -7.84 10.47
N GLU A 223 -11.99 -8.86 9.66
CA GLU A 223 -10.81 -8.96 8.76
C GLU A 223 -9.45 -8.72 9.47
N PRO A 224 -9.19 -9.36 10.64
CA PRO A 224 -7.99 -9.10 11.44
C PRO A 224 -6.70 -9.51 10.74
N HIS A 225 -6.81 -10.43 9.77
CA HIS A 225 -5.70 -10.95 9.01
C HIS A 225 -5.23 -10.02 7.88
N ASN A 226 -6.04 -9.02 7.50
CA ASN A 226 -5.74 -8.15 6.37
C ASN A 226 -5.46 -6.72 6.84
N ASP A 227 -6.46 -6.02 7.37
CA ASP A 227 -6.37 -4.58 7.59
C ASP A 227 -5.92 -4.21 9.02
N PHE A 228 -6.08 -5.14 9.97
CA PHE A 228 -5.77 -4.94 11.39
C PHE A 228 -4.71 -5.92 11.93
N ILE A 229 -3.90 -6.51 11.05
CA ILE A 229 -2.88 -7.50 11.46
C ILE A 229 -1.87 -6.91 12.44
N PHE A 230 -1.57 -5.61 12.34
CA PHE A 230 -0.69 -4.93 13.30
C PHE A 230 -1.28 -4.90 14.72
N ALA A 231 -2.61 -4.85 14.87
CA ALA A 231 -3.27 -4.89 16.17
C ALA A 231 -3.10 -6.27 16.82
N VAL A 232 -3.26 -7.33 16.00
CA VAL A 232 -3.03 -8.72 16.40
C VAL A 232 -1.58 -8.92 16.82
N ILE A 233 -0.63 -8.35 16.09
CA ILE A 233 0.78 -8.43 16.47
C ILE A 233 1.05 -7.71 17.79
N GLY A 234 0.44 -6.55 18.01
CA GLY A 234 0.55 -5.85 19.29
C GLY A 234 -0.04 -6.64 20.45
N GLU A 235 -1.12 -7.38 20.25
CA GLU A 235 -1.66 -8.28 21.27
C GLU A 235 -0.74 -9.49 21.51
N GLU A 236 -0.33 -10.19 20.45
CA GLU A 236 0.41 -11.47 20.54
C GLU A 236 1.88 -11.28 20.98
N LEU A 237 2.55 -10.22 20.49
CA LEU A 237 3.98 -9.95 20.72
C LEU A 237 4.25 -8.69 21.56
N GLY A 238 3.21 -7.94 21.93
CA GLY A 238 3.33 -6.75 22.76
C GLY A 238 4.01 -5.58 22.07
N PHE A 239 4.35 -4.58 22.88
CA PHE A 239 5.10 -3.40 22.45
C PHE A 239 6.42 -3.74 21.74
N ILE A 240 7.15 -4.76 22.22
CA ILE A 240 8.42 -5.18 21.61
C ILE A 240 8.22 -5.67 20.18
N GLY A 241 7.19 -6.48 19.92
CA GLY A 241 6.86 -6.94 18.57
C GLY A 241 6.48 -5.80 17.63
N CYS A 242 5.67 -4.84 18.10
CA CYS A 242 5.35 -3.64 17.33
C CYS A 242 6.60 -2.83 16.97
N MET A 243 7.49 -2.59 17.94
CA MET A 243 8.73 -1.82 17.73
C MET A 243 9.68 -2.55 16.77
N LEU A 244 9.76 -3.88 16.83
CA LEU A 244 10.53 -4.67 15.89
C LEU A 244 10.03 -4.45 14.45
N ILE A 245 8.73 -4.51 14.21
CA ILE A 245 8.14 -4.30 12.87
C ILE A 245 8.37 -2.88 12.37
N ILE A 246 8.15 -1.88 13.21
CA ILE A 246 8.42 -0.47 12.87
C ILE A 246 9.90 -0.31 12.49
N THR A 247 10.81 -0.90 13.28
CA THR A 247 12.25 -0.86 13.00
C THR A 247 12.59 -1.52 11.66
N LEU A 248 11.96 -2.65 11.32
CA LEU A 248 12.16 -3.29 10.01
C LEU A 248 11.71 -2.39 8.85
N PHE A 249 10.57 -1.69 8.97
CA PHE A 249 10.14 -0.72 7.96
C PHE A 249 11.07 0.50 7.90
N ILE A 250 11.63 0.96 9.02
CA ILE A 250 12.65 2.04 9.03
C ILE A 250 13.91 1.58 8.30
N ILE A 251 14.40 0.37 8.57
CA ILE A 251 15.55 -0.22 7.87
C ILE A 251 15.24 -0.35 6.38
N PHE A 252 14.03 -0.78 6.03
CA PHE A 252 13.58 -0.87 4.65
C PHE A 252 13.60 0.49 3.95
N LEU A 253 13.04 1.54 4.59
CA LEU A 253 13.07 2.91 4.08
C LEU A 253 14.51 3.38 3.86
N TRP A 254 15.38 3.18 4.84
CA TRP A 254 16.79 3.56 4.74
C TRP A 254 17.50 2.85 3.58
N ARG A 255 17.31 1.53 3.42
CA ARG A 255 17.87 0.75 2.32
C ARG A 255 17.31 1.19 0.96
N GLY A 256 16.01 1.45 0.87
CA GLY A 256 15.35 1.93 -0.35
C GLY A 256 15.83 3.32 -0.78
N LEU A 257 15.97 4.25 0.18
CA LEU A 257 16.55 5.58 -0.08
C LEU A 257 18.02 5.48 -0.51
N ARG A 258 18.80 4.60 0.14
CA ARG A 258 20.18 4.34 -0.28
C ARG A 258 20.23 3.81 -1.72
N ALA A 259 19.34 2.89 -2.09
CA ALA A 259 19.26 2.38 -3.46
C ALA A 259 18.90 3.49 -4.47
N ALA A 260 18.00 4.41 -4.10
CA ALA A 260 17.63 5.54 -4.95
C ALA A 260 18.79 6.54 -5.15
N VAL A 261 19.50 6.89 -4.08
CA VAL A 261 20.64 7.82 -4.15
C VAL A 261 21.82 7.23 -4.93
N GLN A 262 22.03 5.92 -4.81
CA GLN A 262 23.16 5.24 -5.45
C GLN A 262 22.86 4.76 -6.87
N ALA A 263 21.63 4.92 -7.37
CA ALA A 263 21.21 4.47 -8.70
C ALA A 263 22.07 5.07 -9.82
N LYS A 264 22.40 4.24 -10.84
CA LYS A 264 23.19 4.66 -12.00
C LYS A 264 22.57 5.81 -12.79
N ASP A 265 21.25 5.87 -12.85
CA ASP A 265 20.51 6.81 -13.69
C ASP A 265 19.29 7.39 -12.97
N VAL A 266 18.75 8.47 -13.54
CA VAL A 266 17.60 9.20 -12.99
C VAL A 266 16.35 8.31 -12.95
N TYR A 267 16.16 7.43 -13.94
CA TYR A 267 15.04 6.49 -13.96
C TYR A 267 15.14 5.49 -12.78
N GLY A 268 16.30 4.89 -12.56
CA GLY A 268 16.54 3.98 -11.42
C GLY A 268 16.33 4.67 -10.07
N SER A 269 16.82 5.91 -9.92
CA SER A 269 16.65 6.70 -8.70
C SER A 269 15.16 6.96 -8.38
N LEU A 270 14.40 7.41 -9.38
CA LEU A 270 12.96 7.65 -9.23
C LEU A 270 12.16 6.36 -9.04
N LEU A 271 12.53 5.28 -9.74
CA LEU A 271 11.87 3.99 -9.61
C LEU A 271 12.07 3.39 -8.21
N ALA A 272 13.30 3.42 -7.70
CA ALA A 272 13.61 2.98 -6.34
C ALA A 272 12.87 3.83 -5.29
N THR A 273 12.82 5.15 -5.49
CA THR A 273 12.05 6.07 -4.65
C THR A 273 10.57 5.71 -4.64
N GLY A 274 9.96 5.53 -5.82
CA GLY A 274 8.54 5.23 -5.93
C GLY A 274 8.15 3.87 -5.35
N ILE A 275 8.94 2.82 -5.61
CA ILE A 275 8.70 1.48 -5.04
C ILE A 275 8.81 1.54 -3.51
N THR A 276 9.85 2.19 -2.99
CA THR A 276 10.03 2.36 -1.54
C THR A 276 8.88 3.14 -0.93
N ALA A 277 8.45 4.23 -1.59
CA ALA A 277 7.34 5.06 -1.13
C ALA A 277 6.01 4.29 -1.09
N VAL A 278 5.72 3.43 -2.08
CA VAL A 278 4.50 2.59 -2.06
C VAL A 278 4.44 1.77 -0.77
N VAL A 279 5.51 1.02 -0.48
CA VAL A 279 5.56 0.14 0.70
C VAL A 279 5.48 0.95 1.99
N ILE A 280 6.25 2.04 2.11
CA ILE A 280 6.30 2.83 3.34
C ILE A 280 5.00 3.59 3.59
N VAL A 281 4.40 4.20 2.56
CA VAL A 281 3.11 4.88 2.69
C VAL A 281 2.02 3.90 3.09
N GLN A 282 1.99 2.69 2.51
CA GLN A 282 1.04 1.65 2.92
C GLN A 282 1.24 1.23 4.38
N ALA A 283 2.48 0.99 4.79
CA ALA A 283 2.79 0.61 6.17
C ALA A 283 2.42 1.71 7.18
N LEU A 284 2.76 2.97 6.88
CA LEU A 284 2.40 4.12 7.72
C LEU A 284 0.89 4.30 7.85
N ILE A 285 0.14 4.18 6.75
CA ILE A 285 -1.33 4.27 6.81
C ILE A 285 -1.91 3.13 7.66
N ASN A 286 -1.43 1.90 7.48
CA ASN A 286 -1.91 0.75 8.26
C ASN A 286 -1.65 0.95 9.77
N ILE A 287 -0.42 1.30 10.15
CA ILE A 287 -0.04 1.54 11.55
C ILE A 287 -0.85 2.72 12.12
N ALA A 288 -1.02 3.81 11.36
CA ALA A 288 -1.81 4.96 11.79
C ALA A 288 -3.29 4.61 12.01
N VAL A 289 -3.87 3.75 11.18
CA VAL A 289 -5.26 3.27 11.37
C VAL A 289 -5.38 2.42 12.62
N VAL A 290 -4.46 1.47 12.81
CA VAL A 290 -4.50 0.53 13.93
C VAL A 290 -4.28 1.22 15.28
N THR A 291 -3.43 2.26 15.30
CA THR A 291 -3.19 3.10 16.48
C THR A 291 -4.22 4.22 16.65
N VAL A 292 -5.26 4.28 15.79
CA VAL A 292 -6.31 5.31 15.81
C VAL A 292 -5.73 6.73 15.70
N SER A 293 -4.60 6.87 15.00
CA SER A 293 -4.04 8.16 14.55
C SER A 293 -4.71 8.64 13.25
N MET A 294 -5.37 7.73 12.52
CA MET A 294 -6.10 8.00 11.29
C MET A 294 -7.40 7.17 11.25
N PRO A 295 -8.50 7.65 10.65
CA PRO A 295 -9.73 6.87 10.49
C PRO A 295 -9.51 5.64 9.61
N THR A 296 -10.32 4.60 9.81
CA THR A 296 -10.17 3.30 9.13
C THR A 296 -10.19 3.41 7.60
N THR A 297 -9.11 2.92 6.97
CA THR A 297 -8.92 2.98 5.52
C THR A 297 -8.97 1.60 4.85
N GLY A 298 -8.59 0.52 5.54
CA GLY A 298 -8.52 -0.82 4.94
C GLY A 298 -7.33 -1.00 3.99
N VAL A 299 -6.17 -0.45 4.38
CA VAL A 299 -4.89 -0.70 3.68
C VAL A 299 -4.22 -1.89 4.35
N PRO A 300 -3.86 -2.96 3.61
CA PRO A 300 -3.10 -4.06 4.19
C PRO A 300 -1.66 -3.64 4.50
N LEU A 301 -1.09 -4.22 5.57
CA LEU A 301 0.31 -4.07 5.93
C LEU A 301 1.18 -4.86 4.93
N PRO A 302 2.08 -4.20 4.17
CA PRO A 302 2.89 -4.88 3.16
C PRO A 302 3.70 -6.04 3.74
N PHE A 303 3.77 -7.15 3.00
CA PHE A 303 4.48 -8.40 3.34
C PHE A 303 3.95 -9.21 4.53
N ILE A 304 3.16 -8.60 5.41
CA ILE A 304 2.70 -9.24 6.65
C ILE A 304 1.23 -9.64 6.53
N SER A 305 0.38 -8.77 5.99
CA SER A 305 -1.05 -9.04 5.82
C SER A 305 -1.31 -10.23 4.89
N TYR A 306 -2.41 -10.93 5.14
CA TYR A 306 -2.86 -12.02 4.29
C TYR A 306 -3.39 -11.49 2.95
N GLY A 307 -2.69 -11.80 1.86
CA GLY A 307 -3.04 -11.31 0.54
C GLY A 307 -2.09 -11.85 -0.53
N GLY A 308 -2.44 -12.98 -1.13
CA GLY A 308 -1.56 -13.70 -2.06
C GLY A 308 -1.08 -12.87 -3.25
N SER A 309 -2.01 -12.24 -3.97
CA SER A 309 -1.68 -11.38 -5.12
C SER A 309 -0.84 -10.16 -4.71
N SER A 310 -1.21 -9.49 -3.61
CA SER A 310 -0.46 -8.35 -3.07
C SER A 310 0.97 -8.75 -2.69
N LEU A 311 1.14 -9.89 -2.01
CA LEU A 311 2.47 -10.40 -1.64
C LEU A 311 3.34 -10.63 -2.88
N VAL A 312 2.82 -11.32 -3.91
CA VAL A 312 3.56 -11.57 -5.15
C VAL A 312 3.94 -10.27 -5.84
N ILE A 313 3.03 -9.30 -5.93
CA ILE A 313 3.28 -8.02 -6.61
C ILE A 313 4.31 -7.17 -5.84
N ASN A 314 4.20 -7.11 -4.51
CA ASN A 314 5.20 -6.43 -3.69
C ASN A 314 6.57 -7.12 -3.79
N MET A 315 6.62 -8.46 -3.81
CA MET A 315 7.86 -9.23 -4.04
C MET A 315 8.46 -8.97 -5.43
N MET A 316 7.65 -8.87 -6.49
CA MET A 316 8.13 -8.44 -7.81
C MET A 316 8.73 -7.03 -7.77
N ALA A 317 8.09 -6.09 -7.08
CA ALA A 317 8.64 -4.75 -6.92
C ALA A 317 9.96 -4.76 -6.14
N MET A 318 10.10 -5.64 -5.14
CA MET A 318 11.38 -5.82 -4.42
C MET A 318 12.47 -6.36 -5.33
N GLY A 319 12.14 -7.28 -6.25
CA GLY A 319 13.09 -7.76 -7.25
C GLY A 319 13.63 -6.63 -8.12
N ILE A 320 12.76 -5.72 -8.56
CA ILE A 320 13.18 -4.51 -9.31
C ILE A 320 14.11 -3.63 -8.46
N LEU A 321 13.78 -3.39 -7.18
CA LEU A 321 14.61 -2.59 -6.28
C LEU A 321 16.00 -3.21 -6.04
N LEU A 322 16.05 -4.55 -5.91
CA LEU A 322 17.30 -5.31 -5.81
C LEU A 322 18.09 -5.27 -7.11
N ASN A 323 17.43 -5.33 -8.28
CA ASN A 323 18.09 -5.18 -9.57
C ASN A 323 18.80 -3.82 -9.69
N ILE A 324 18.14 -2.72 -9.30
CA ILE A 324 18.74 -1.37 -9.29
C ILE A 324 19.98 -1.35 -8.41
N THR A 325 19.88 -1.88 -7.18
CA THR A 325 20.99 -1.92 -6.23
C THR A 325 22.17 -2.74 -6.74
N ARG A 326 21.90 -3.91 -7.34
CA ARG A 326 22.92 -4.82 -7.88
C ARG A 326 23.67 -4.19 -9.05
N GLN A 327 22.96 -3.50 -9.94
CA GLN A 327 23.61 -2.86 -11.07
C GLN A 327 24.64 -1.82 -10.59
N ASN A 328 24.32 -1.02 -9.57
CA ASN A 328 25.25 -0.03 -9.00
C ASN A 328 26.55 -0.66 -8.48
N ALA A 329 26.46 -1.78 -7.75
CA ALA A 329 27.61 -2.45 -7.15
C ALA A 329 28.62 -2.97 -8.18
N TYR A 330 28.16 -3.31 -9.39
CA TYR A 330 29.02 -3.87 -10.44
C TYR A 330 29.95 -2.86 -11.13
N ASN A 331 29.69 -1.55 -10.99
CA ASN A 331 30.54 -0.49 -11.55
C ASN A 331 31.47 0.16 -10.50
N GLY A 332 31.42 -0.31 -9.25
CA GLY A 332 32.26 0.18 -8.14
C GLY A 332 33.51 -0.67 -7.87
N ASN A 333 33.74 -1.72 -8.68
CA ASN A 333 34.98 -2.51 -8.76
C ASN A 333 35.63 -2.26 -10.11
#